data_AF-A0A3Q9JLD7-F1
#
_entry.id   AF-A0A3Q9JLD7-F1
#
_cell.length_a   1.000
_cell.length_b   1.000
_cell.length_c   1.000
_cell.angle_alpha   90.00
_cell.angle_beta   90.00
_cell.angle_gamma   90.00
#
_symmetry.space_group_name_H-M   'P 1'
#
loop_
_entity.id
_entity.type
_entity.pdbx_description
1 polymer ?
#
loop_
_entity_poly.entity_id
_entity_poly.type
_entity_poly.pdbx_seq_one_letter_code
_entity_poly.pdbx_strand_id
1 'polypeptide(L)'
;MSVIDLCEALSDIFIDNEVDYNYIASIAKNFPIDLVEYIFFEWITPVCYPNLCTPIPTVWAGFKPNILWKDIIEFRSQPRKNGFITKLKKYYLREKVKPDWLELKKLL
;
A
#
# COMPACT_ATOMS: atom_id res chain seq x y z
N MET A 1 -9.54 -10.43 -12.23
CA MET A 1 -8.50 -9.83 -11.37
C MET A 1 -8.99 -9.86 -9.94
N SER A 2 -8.17 -10.31 -9.02
CA SER A 2 -8.52 -10.48 -7.61
C SER A 2 -8.08 -9.28 -6.76
N VAL A 3 -8.68 -9.10 -5.58
CA VAL A 3 -8.23 -8.09 -4.61
C VAL A 3 -6.80 -8.36 -4.13
N ILE A 4 -6.35 -9.61 -4.16
CA ILE A 4 -4.96 -9.98 -3.80
C ILE A 4 -4.01 -9.44 -4.87
N ASP A 5 -4.34 -9.59 -6.16
CA ASP A 5 -3.56 -9.05 -7.28
C ASP A 5 -3.44 -7.52 -7.17
N LEU A 6 -4.52 -6.85 -6.77
CA LEU A 6 -4.51 -5.42 -6.51
C LEU A 6 -3.60 -5.05 -5.33
N CYS A 7 -3.63 -5.83 -4.24
CA CYS A 7 -2.79 -5.59 -3.08
C CYS A 7 -1.30 -5.75 -3.41
N GLU A 8 -0.96 -6.80 -4.16
CA GLU A 8 0.40 -7.04 -4.67
C GLU A 8 0.87 -5.87 -5.52
N ALA A 9 0.12 -5.49 -6.56
CA ALA A 9 0.49 -4.38 -7.44
C ALA A 9 0.68 -3.06 -6.68
N LEU A 10 -0.24 -2.72 -5.76
CA LEU A 10 -0.12 -1.51 -4.96
C LEU A 10 1.06 -1.55 -3.98
N SER A 11 1.49 -2.75 -3.55
CA SER A 11 2.64 -2.90 -2.64
C SER A 11 3.98 -2.59 -3.31
N ASP A 12 4.05 -2.68 -4.65
CA ASP A 12 5.29 -2.40 -5.40
C ASP A 12 5.77 -0.95 -5.25
N ILE A 13 4.86 -0.03 -4.89
CA ILE A 13 5.17 1.37 -4.54
C ILE A 13 6.12 1.47 -3.33
N PHE A 14 6.16 0.44 -2.48
CA PHE A 14 6.91 0.43 -1.22
C PHE A 14 8.19 -0.40 -1.27
N ILE A 15 8.64 -0.76 -2.47
CA ILE A 15 9.93 -1.41 -2.71
C ILE A 15 10.97 -0.30 -2.98
N ASP A 16 12.21 -0.51 -2.55
CA ASP A 16 13.33 0.41 -2.78
C ASP A 16 13.86 0.32 -4.23
N ASN A 17 12.98 0.58 -5.21
CA ASN A 17 13.26 0.59 -6.65
C ASN A 17 12.42 1.67 -7.34
N GLU A 18 12.67 1.93 -8.64
CA GLU A 18 11.79 2.77 -9.44
C GLU A 18 10.38 2.16 -9.54
N VAL A 19 9.36 2.99 -9.31
CA VAL A 19 7.97 2.55 -9.31
C VAL A 19 7.42 2.48 -10.73
N ASP A 20 6.98 1.30 -11.16
CA ASP A 20 6.29 1.12 -12.45
C ASP A 20 4.79 1.42 -12.31
N TYR A 21 4.43 2.71 -12.30
CA TYR A 21 3.02 3.11 -12.21
C TYR A 21 2.15 2.61 -13.38
N ASN A 22 2.74 2.35 -14.56
CA ASN A 22 1.98 1.83 -15.71
C ASN A 22 1.54 0.39 -15.47
N TYR A 23 2.45 -0.46 -14.98
CA TYR A 23 2.12 -1.81 -14.56
C TYR A 23 1.05 -1.81 -13.47
N ILE A 24 1.25 -1.00 -12.41
CA ILE A 24 0.30 -0.92 -11.29
C ILE A 24 -1.08 -0.46 -11.78
N ALA A 25 -1.13 0.57 -12.62
CA ALA A 25 -2.37 1.06 -13.21
C ALA A 25 -3.07 0.03 -14.09
N SER A 26 -2.31 -0.79 -14.84
CA SER A 26 -2.88 -1.87 -15.67
C SER A 26 -3.70 -2.88 -14.87
N ILE A 27 -3.35 -3.09 -13.60
CA ILE A 27 -4.08 -3.92 -12.65
C ILE A 27 -5.20 -3.12 -11.98
N ALA A 28 -4.87 -1.96 -11.41
CA ALA A 28 -5.79 -1.15 -10.60
C ALA A 28 -7.01 -0.62 -11.37
N LYS A 29 -6.91 -0.37 -12.68
CA LYS A 29 -8.05 0.05 -13.55
C LYS A 29 -9.21 -0.93 -13.59
N ASN A 30 -8.98 -2.18 -13.21
CA ASN A 30 -10.03 -3.20 -13.17
C ASN A 30 -10.92 -3.09 -11.92
N PHE A 31 -10.68 -2.09 -11.06
CA PHE A 31 -11.40 -1.85 -9.81
C PHE A 31 -11.94 -0.42 -9.73
N PRO A 32 -13.03 -0.18 -8.97
CA PRO A 32 -13.48 1.18 -8.71
C PRO A 32 -12.40 2.01 -8.03
N ILE A 33 -12.19 3.25 -8.49
CA ILE A 33 -11.13 4.14 -7.97
C ILE A 33 -11.20 4.33 -6.44
N ASP A 34 -12.41 4.44 -5.89
CA ASP A 34 -12.61 4.59 -4.44
C ASP A 34 -12.14 3.36 -3.66
N LEU A 35 -12.28 2.17 -4.24
CA LEU A 35 -11.79 0.91 -3.65
C LEU A 35 -10.26 0.86 -3.71
N VAL A 36 -9.66 1.27 -4.83
CA VAL A 36 -8.20 1.34 -4.99
C VAL A 36 -7.62 2.32 -3.97
N GLU A 37 -8.21 3.52 -3.86
CA GLU A 37 -7.79 4.55 -2.89
C GLU A 37 -7.89 4.04 -1.45
N TYR A 38 -9.01 3.40 -1.11
CA TYR A 38 -9.22 2.82 0.21
C TYR A 38 -8.18 1.74 0.54
N ILE A 39 -7.92 0.80 -0.37
CA ILE A 39 -6.94 -0.27 -0.17
C ILE A 39 -5.54 0.32 -0.05
N PHE A 40 -5.16 1.25 -0.93
CA PHE A 40 -3.84 1.86 -0.92
C PHE A 40 -3.54 2.51 0.44
N PHE A 41 -4.43 3.35 0.94
CA PHE A 41 -4.20 4.09 2.18
C PHE A 41 -4.48 3.29 3.47
N GLU A 42 -5.49 2.42 3.50
CA GLU A 42 -5.91 1.77 4.74
C GLU A 42 -5.37 0.34 4.89
N TRP A 43 -4.97 -0.33 3.80
CA TRP A 43 -4.46 -1.72 3.87
C TRP A 43 -2.97 -1.75 3.57
N ILE A 44 -2.55 -1.19 2.42
CA ILE A 44 -1.18 -1.34 1.93
C ILE A 44 -0.23 -0.42 2.68
N THR A 45 -0.50 0.89 2.71
CA THR A 45 0.39 1.88 3.33
C THR A 45 0.78 1.53 4.77
N PRO A 46 -0.14 1.12 5.68
CA PRO A 46 0.25 0.81 7.06
C PRO A 46 1.15 -0.42 7.20
N VAL A 47 1.04 -1.38 6.27
CA VAL A 47 1.79 -2.65 6.27
C VAL A 47 3.14 -2.48 5.55
N CYS A 48 3.16 -1.78 4.42
CA CYS A 48 4.30 -1.77 3.51
C CYS A 48 5.22 -0.56 3.70
N TYR A 49 4.70 0.60 4.16
CA TYR A 49 5.51 1.80 4.38
C TYR A 49 6.74 1.61 5.29
N PRO A 50 6.70 0.77 6.35
CA PRO A 50 7.90 0.49 7.14
C PRO A 50 9.09 -0.02 6.32
N ASN A 51 8.87 -0.72 5.19
CA ASN A 51 9.94 -1.22 4.33
C ASN A 51 10.84 -0.08 3.80
N LEU A 52 10.25 1.08 3.48
CA LEU A 52 10.97 2.27 3.02
C LEU A 52 11.72 3.01 4.15
N CYS A 53 11.44 2.68 5.41
CA CYS A 53 11.96 3.41 6.57
C CYS A 53 13.12 2.67 7.26
N THR A 54 13.31 1.38 6.96
CA THR A 54 14.36 0.59 7.57
C THR A 54 15.67 0.75 6.81
N PRO A 55 16.83 0.93 7.49
CA PRO A 55 18.12 1.10 6.82
C PRO A 55 18.48 -0.05 5.86
N ILE A 56 17.98 -1.25 6.17
CA ILE A 56 18.07 -2.42 5.31
C ILE A 56 16.64 -2.97 5.22
N PRO A 57 15.92 -2.70 4.11
CA PRO A 57 14.62 -3.28 3.83
C PRO A 57 14.60 -4.79 4.04
N THR A 58 13.48 -5.33 4.52
CA THR A 58 13.28 -6.79 4.56
C THR A 58 12.82 -7.32 3.21
N VAL A 59 12.21 -6.46 2.38
CA VAL A 59 11.71 -6.79 1.05
C VAL A 59 12.40 -5.93 -0.01
N TRP A 60 13.14 -6.58 -0.89
CA TRP A 60 13.91 -5.94 -1.98
C TRP A 60 13.41 -6.30 -3.38
N ALA A 61 12.86 -7.50 -3.56
CA ALA A 61 12.54 -8.07 -4.88
C ALA A 61 11.02 -8.20 -5.15
N GLY A 62 10.18 -7.53 -4.35
CA GLY A 62 8.73 -7.72 -4.39
C GLY A 62 8.17 -8.34 -3.13
N PHE A 63 6.99 -7.87 -2.72
CA PHE A 63 6.24 -8.49 -1.64
C PHE A 63 5.65 -9.81 -2.15
N LYS A 64 5.88 -10.91 -1.42
CA LYS A 64 5.30 -12.20 -1.79
C LYS A 64 3.80 -12.18 -1.53
N PRO A 65 2.92 -12.49 -2.50
CA PRO A 65 1.47 -12.26 -2.38
C PRO A 65 0.82 -12.94 -1.18
N ASN A 66 1.21 -14.19 -0.91
CA ASN A 66 0.69 -14.97 0.21
C ASN A 66 1.12 -14.41 1.58
N ILE A 67 2.34 -13.89 1.68
CA ILE A 67 2.86 -13.28 2.91
C ILE A 67 2.21 -11.91 3.10
N LEU A 68 2.21 -11.07 2.06
CA LEU A 68 1.57 -9.76 2.06
C LEU A 68 0.10 -9.85 2.47
N TRP A 69 -0.64 -10.79 1.88
CA TRP A 69 -2.05 -10.97 2.19
C TRP A 69 -2.27 -11.38 3.64
N LYS A 70 -1.42 -12.27 4.17
CA LYS A 70 -1.44 -12.65 5.58
C LYS A 70 -1.19 -11.44 6.49
N ASP A 71 -0.18 -10.64 6.19
CA ASP A 71 0.18 -9.45 6.97
C ASP A 71 -0.92 -8.39 6.95
N ILE A 72 -1.61 -8.21 5.81
CA ILE A 72 -2.79 -7.34 5.69
C ILE A 72 -3.94 -7.84 6.56
N ILE A 73 -4.24 -9.15 6.52
CA ILE A 73 -5.31 -9.73 7.34
C ILE A 73 -4.97 -9.57 8.83
N GLU A 74 -3.73 -9.86 9.22
CA GLU A 74 -3.28 -9.74 10.60
C GLU A 74 -3.31 -8.29 11.09
N PHE A 75 -2.87 -7.33 10.27
CA PHE A 75 -2.98 -5.92 10.60
C PHE A 75 -4.43 -5.48 10.79
N ARG A 76 -5.34 -5.96 9.93
CA ARG A 76 -6.76 -5.58 9.96
C ARG A 76 -7.56 -6.27 11.05
N SER A 77 -7.14 -7.43 11.53
CA SER A 77 -7.80 -8.14 12.63
C SER A 77 -7.50 -7.51 13.99
N GLN A 78 -6.44 -6.71 14.09
CA GLN A 78 -6.11 -5.99 15.32
C GLN A 78 -7.16 -4.93 15.66
N PRO A 79 -7.53 -4.78 16.95
CA PRO A 79 -8.47 -3.75 17.36
C PRO A 79 -7.90 -2.37 17.04
N ARG A 80 -8.69 -1.56 16.33
CA ARG A 80 -8.29 -0.21 15.93
C ARG A 80 -8.08 0.66 17.16
N LYS A 81 -6.82 0.97 17.47
CA LYS A 81 -6.48 1.95 18.50
C LYS A 81 -6.90 3.35 18.02
N ASN A 82 -8.00 3.89 18.55
CA ASN A 82 -8.54 5.19 18.13
C ASN A 82 -7.92 6.41 18.84
N GLY A 83 -6.71 6.26 19.40
CA GLY A 83 -6.00 7.34 20.07
C GLY A 83 -5.45 8.41 19.12
N PHE A 84 -5.14 9.58 19.68
CA PHE A 84 -4.57 10.71 18.94
C PHE A 84 -3.29 10.35 18.17
N ILE A 85 -2.38 9.59 18.80
CA ILE A 85 -1.13 9.14 18.19
C ILE A 85 -1.40 8.30 16.92
N THR A 86 -2.37 7.38 16.97
CA THR A 86 -2.72 6.57 15.79
C THR A 86 -3.28 7.42 14.66
N LYS A 87 -4.14 8.42 14.97
CA LYS A 87 -4.69 9.34 13.98
C LYS A 87 -3.59 10.19 13.34
N LEU A 88 -2.67 10.72 14.16
CA LEU A 88 -1.54 11.50 13.68
C LEU A 88 -0.61 10.66 12.80
N LYS A 89 -0.31 9.41 13.20
CA LYS A 89 0.47 8.47 12.38
C LYS A 89 -0.21 8.20 11.04
N LYS A 90 -1.52 7.92 11.04
CA LYS A 90 -2.28 7.71 9.80
C LYS A 90 -2.24 8.94 8.88
N TYR A 91 -2.44 10.13 9.44
CA TYR A 91 -2.37 11.38 8.70
C TYR A 91 -0.98 11.60 8.09
N TYR A 92 0.07 11.45 8.90
CA TYR A 92 1.45 11.55 8.44
C TYR A 92 1.75 10.58 7.29
N LEU A 93 1.38 9.30 7.43
CA LEU A 93 1.58 8.30 6.39
C LEU A 93 0.84 8.66 5.11
N ARG A 94 -0.44 9.08 5.21
CA ARG A 94 -1.23 9.51 4.07
C ARG A 94 -0.56 10.66 3.31
N GLU A 95 -0.06 11.67 4.02
CA GLU A 95 0.63 12.78 3.36
C GLU A 95 1.97 12.36 2.73
N LYS A 96 2.69 11.40 3.33
CA LYS A 96 3.95 10.89 2.78
C LYS A 96 3.80 10.14 1.46
N VAL A 97 2.75 9.32 1.33
CA VAL A 97 2.50 8.50 0.13
C VAL A 97 1.55 9.17 -0.87
N LYS A 98 1.11 10.40 -0.56
CA LYS A 98 0.22 11.18 -1.43
C LYS A 98 0.81 11.45 -2.81
N PRO A 99 2.12 11.75 -2.98
CA PRO A 99 2.71 11.91 -4.30
C PRO A 99 2.54 10.65 -5.16
N ASP A 100 2.83 9.47 -4.61
CA ASP A 100 2.66 8.19 -5.30
C ASP A 100 1.20 7.92 -5.68
N TRP A 101 0.27 8.23 -4.76
CA TRP A 101 -1.16 8.13 -5.05
C TRP A 101 -1.57 9.04 -6.20
N LEU A 102 -1.11 10.29 -6.21
CA LEU A 102 -1.44 11.25 -7.26
C LEU A 102 -0.86 10.82 -8.61
N GLU A 103 0.34 10.25 -8.63
CA GLU A 103 0.95 9.74 -9.85
C GLU A 103 0.15 8.55 -10.42
N LEU A 104 -0.15 7.56 -9.57
CA LEU A 104 -1.00 6.44 -9.94
C LEU A 104 -2.39 6.91 -10.42
N LYS A 105 -3.02 7.84 -9.69
CA LYS A 105 -4.37 8.34 -9.97
C LYS A 105 -4.50 9.03 -11.32
N LYS A 106 -3.44 9.64 -11.85
CA LYS A 106 -3.45 10.21 -13.22
C LYS A 106 -3.66 9.14 -14.29
N LEU A 107 -3.23 7.92 -13.98
CA LEU A 107 -3.29 6.80 -14.92
C LEU A 107 -4.61 6.06 -14.82
N LEU A 108 -5.29 6.02 -13.67
CA LEU A 108 -6.54 5.29 -13.42
C LEU A 108 -7.76 5.95 -14.09
#